data_AF-A0A968NTW4-F1
#
_entry.id   AF-A0A968NTW4-F1
#
_cell.length_a   1.000
_cell.length_b   1.000
_cell.length_c   1.000
_cell.angle_alpha   90.00
_cell.angle_beta   90.00
_cell.angle_gamma   90.00
#
_symmetry.space_group_name_H-M   'P 1'
#
loop_
_entity.id
_entity.type
_entity.pdbx_description
1 polymer ?
#
loop_
_entity_poly.entity_id
_entity_poly.type
_entity_poly.pdbx_seq_one_letter_code
_entity_poly.pdbx_strand_id
1 'polypeptide(L)'
;MGTSRLFGKSSTDANFERLTEILLENNEYLYAAIGSHNVRSHAHAIAIAETLNIPRRRFELQVLYGMGDKLAKALVDRGYRVRVYCPYGELIPGMSYLIRRLLENTANSSFLKQNLEDRPIEELLAPPVMETGESKIKNHSEFHNAADTDYAVLEIRDRALAAFTTVRDQLGKTYRPLINGESVNTVESIESVNPSNFSEVVGRVGLISVEQADEAVFIGPSPAAQSYLVIDKIVEAVRKTGAQAVHPGFGFLSEKTEFAERLL
;
A
#
# COMPACT_ATOMS: atom_id res chain seq x y z
N MET A 1 -8.76 1.29 -14.98
CA MET A 1 -9.23 2.66 -14.64
C MET A 1 -8.60 3.03 -13.30
N GLY A 2 -7.64 3.95 -13.28
CA GLY A 2 -7.03 4.38 -12.02
C GLY A 2 -8.07 5.09 -11.16
N THR A 3 -8.25 4.67 -9.93
CA THR A 3 -8.96 5.46 -8.92
C THR A 3 -8.17 6.76 -8.73
N SER A 4 -8.62 7.84 -9.36
CA SER A 4 -8.10 9.17 -9.09
C SER A 4 -8.40 9.45 -7.61
N ARG A 5 -7.39 9.36 -6.75
CA ARG A 5 -7.51 9.91 -5.40
C ARG A 5 -7.86 11.39 -5.58
N LEU A 6 -8.93 11.84 -4.95
CA LEU A 6 -9.26 13.25 -4.93
C LEU A 6 -8.11 13.98 -4.23
N PHE A 7 -7.43 14.85 -4.96
CA PHE A 7 -6.41 15.70 -4.39
C PHE A 7 -7.11 16.97 -3.90
N GLY A 8 -6.94 17.29 -2.62
CA GLY A 8 -7.46 18.52 -2.01
C GLY A 8 -8.85 18.41 -1.35
N LYS A 9 -9.10 19.34 -0.43
CA LYS A 9 -10.37 19.46 0.30
C LYS A 9 -11.52 19.85 -0.63
N SER A 10 -11.28 20.79 -1.54
CA SER A 10 -12.29 21.28 -2.50
C SER A 10 -12.79 20.15 -3.41
N SER A 11 -11.90 19.30 -3.92
CA SER A 11 -12.27 18.13 -4.72
C SER A 11 -13.09 17.10 -3.93
N THR A 12 -12.80 16.96 -2.63
CA THR A 12 -13.59 16.10 -1.74
C THR A 12 -15.01 16.66 -1.57
N ASP A 13 -15.14 17.98 -1.37
CA ASP A 13 -16.43 18.63 -1.20
C ASP A 13 -17.26 18.62 -2.49
N ALA A 14 -16.65 18.87 -3.64
CA ALA A 14 -17.32 18.78 -4.93
C ALA A 14 -17.77 17.36 -5.27
N ASN A 15 -16.95 16.34 -4.95
CA ASN A 15 -17.37 14.95 -5.10
C ASN A 15 -18.47 14.57 -4.09
N PHE A 16 -18.44 15.10 -2.87
CA PHE A 16 -19.51 14.91 -1.88
C PHE A 16 -20.85 15.50 -2.37
N GLU A 17 -20.84 16.72 -2.90
CA GLU A 17 -22.02 17.37 -3.51
C GLU A 17 -22.55 16.51 -4.67
N ARG A 18 -21.68 16.10 -5.60
CA ARG A 18 -22.06 15.23 -6.73
C ARG A 18 -22.68 13.90 -6.29
N LEU A 19 -22.09 13.21 -5.31
CA LEU A 19 -22.63 11.94 -4.81
C LEU A 19 -23.96 12.14 -4.07
N THR A 20 -24.12 13.27 -3.38
CA THR A 20 -25.39 13.63 -2.72
C THR A 20 -26.50 13.83 -3.74
N GLU A 21 -26.22 14.53 -4.84
CA GLU A 21 -27.14 14.68 -5.96
C GLU A 21 -27.57 13.33 -6.52
N ILE A 22 -26.63 12.44 -6.87
CA ILE A 22 -26.92 11.10 -7.38
C ILE A 22 -27.80 10.31 -6.40
N LEU A 23 -27.51 10.37 -5.09
CA LEU A 23 -28.30 9.67 -4.08
C LEU A 23 -29.74 10.20 -4.00
N LEU A 24 -29.93 11.52 -4.10
CA LEU A 24 -31.23 12.16 -4.01
C LEU A 24 -32.05 12.03 -5.30
N GLU A 25 -31.44 12.06 -6.48
CA GLU A 25 -32.12 11.76 -7.74
C GLU A 25 -32.68 10.34 -7.76
N ASN A 26 -31.99 9.40 -7.10
CA ASN A 26 -32.39 8.00 -6.99
C ASN A 26 -33.19 7.70 -5.71
N ASN A 27 -33.82 8.72 -5.11
CA ASN A 27 -34.55 8.60 -3.84
C ASN A 27 -35.73 7.63 -3.87
N GLU A 28 -36.17 7.12 -5.02
CA GLU A 28 -37.19 6.07 -5.11
C GLU A 28 -36.65 4.70 -4.68
N TYR A 29 -35.37 4.45 -4.95
CA TYR A 29 -34.67 3.20 -4.68
C TYR A 29 -33.81 3.26 -3.42
N LEU A 30 -33.29 4.46 -3.11
CA LEU A 30 -32.31 4.66 -2.06
C LEU A 30 -32.86 5.57 -0.96
N TYR A 31 -32.40 5.32 0.27
CA TYR A 31 -32.57 6.22 1.40
C TYR A 31 -31.27 6.98 1.64
N ALA A 32 -31.31 8.31 1.55
CA ALA A 32 -30.11 9.13 1.69
C ALA A 32 -29.91 9.57 3.16
N ALA A 33 -28.75 9.27 3.74
CA ALA A 33 -28.33 9.77 5.04
C ALA A 33 -27.11 10.68 4.86
N ILE A 34 -27.31 11.99 4.95
CA ILE A 34 -26.29 12.99 4.61
C ILE A 34 -25.56 13.42 5.89
N GLY A 35 -24.41 12.82 6.16
CA GLY A 35 -23.59 13.13 7.33
C GLY A 35 -22.52 14.19 7.06
N SER A 36 -22.66 15.38 7.67
CA SER A 36 -21.68 16.47 7.53
C SER A 36 -21.78 17.48 8.68
N HIS A 37 -20.72 18.26 8.92
CA HIS A 37 -20.76 19.48 9.75
C HIS A 37 -20.65 20.75 8.91
N ASN A 38 -20.52 20.61 7.59
CA ASN A 38 -20.45 21.73 6.68
C ASN A 38 -21.87 22.22 6.37
N VAL A 39 -22.15 23.47 6.73
CA VAL A 39 -23.45 24.12 6.48
C VAL A 39 -23.76 24.15 4.98
N ARG A 40 -22.75 24.43 4.14
CA ARG A 40 -22.89 24.44 2.68
C ARG A 40 -23.35 23.09 2.16
N SER A 41 -22.73 21.99 2.61
CA SER A 41 -23.09 20.64 2.16
C SER A 41 -24.54 20.27 2.51
N HIS A 42 -25.01 20.63 3.72
CA HIS A 42 -26.41 20.43 4.09
C HIS A 42 -27.36 21.33 3.30
N ALA A 43 -27.00 22.59 3.09
CA ALA A 43 -27.79 23.53 2.30
C ALA A 43 -27.94 23.06 0.85
N HIS A 44 -26.87 22.55 0.25
CA HIS A 44 -26.87 21.97 -1.09
C HIS A 44 -27.82 20.77 -1.18
N ALA A 45 -27.72 19.82 -0.25
CA ALA A 45 -28.59 18.65 -0.21
C ALA A 45 -30.08 19.01 -0.03
N ILE A 46 -30.36 19.99 0.82
CA ILE A 46 -31.71 20.53 1.03
C ILE A 46 -32.24 21.15 -0.26
N ALA A 47 -31.43 21.97 -0.95
CA ALA A 47 -31.84 22.64 -2.18
C ALA A 47 -32.20 21.62 -3.29
N ILE A 48 -31.42 20.54 -3.42
CA ILE A 48 -31.74 19.44 -4.34
C ILE A 48 -33.05 18.76 -3.94
N ALA A 49 -33.20 18.41 -2.66
CA ALA A 49 -34.40 17.74 -2.17
C ALA A 49 -35.67 18.56 -2.39
N GLU A 50 -35.60 19.88 -2.21
CA GLU A 50 -36.70 20.81 -2.48
C GLU A 50 -36.99 20.90 -3.98
N THR A 51 -35.96 21.04 -4.82
CA THR A 51 -36.08 21.12 -6.28
C THR A 51 -36.75 19.86 -6.86
N LEU A 52 -36.35 18.69 -6.37
CA LEU A 52 -36.88 17.40 -6.79
C LEU A 52 -38.17 16.98 -6.06
N ASN A 53 -38.71 17.83 -5.18
CA ASN A 53 -39.90 17.56 -4.36
C ASN A 53 -39.81 16.24 -3.58
N ILE A 54 -38.62 15.90 -3.06
CA ILE A 54 -38.37 14.64 -2.34
C ILE A 54 -39.13 14.66 -1.01
N PRO A 55 -39.94 13.63 -0.70
CA PRO A 55 -40.62 13.55 0.59
C PRO A 55 -39.61 13.53 1.74
N ARG A 56 -39.81 14.37 2.77
CA ARG A 56 -38.90 14.51 3.94
C ARG A 56 -38.55 13.19 4.64
N ARG A 57 -39.40 12.16 4.51
CA ARG A 57 -39.17 10.82 5.08
C ARG A 57 -38.16 9.97 4.29
N ARG A 58 -37.76 10.37 3.08
CA ARG A 58 -36.86 9.62 2.18
C ARG A 58 -35.38 9.94 2.38
N PHE A 59 -35.08 10.96 3.18
CA PHE A 59 -33.70 11.26 3.56
C PHE A 59 -33.61 11.71 5.01
N GLU A 60 -32.40 11.82 5.53
CA GLU A 60 -32.09 12.43 6.80
C GLU A 60 -30.74 13.16 6.74
N LEU A 61 -30.54 14.08 7.66
CA LEU A 61 -29.28 14.76 7.87
C LEU A 61 -28.61 14.18 9.12
N GLN A 62 -27.28 14.09 9.14
CA GLN A 62 -26.56 13.56 10.29
C GLN A 62 -25.42 14.48 10.72
N VAL A 63 -25.18 14.53 12.02
CA VAL A 63 -24.05 15.21 12.65
C VAL A 63 -23.41 14.33 13.72
N LEU A 64 -22.22 14.68 14.19
CA LEU A 64 -21.60 14.06 15.36
C LEU A 64 -21.99 14.78 16.65
N TYR A 65 -22.21 13.99 17.69
CA TYR A 65 -22.43 14.47 19.05
C TYR A 65 -21.26 15.34 19.53
N GLY A 66 -21.57 16.50 20.14
CA GLY A 66 -20.58 17.40 20.74
C GLY A 66 -19.84 18.29 19.75
N MET A 67 -20.19 18.24 18.46
CA MET A 67 -19.55 19.03 17.39
C MET A 67 -20.57 19.76 16.53
N GLY A 68 -21.66 19.09 16.17
CA GLY A 68 -22.68 19.63 15.27
C GLY A 68 -23.93 20.17 15.97
N ASP A 69 -23.93 20.33 17.29
CA ASP A 69 -25.17 20.51 18.06
C ASP A 69 -25.96 21.77 17.67
N LYS A 70 -25.27 22.89 17.40
CA LYS A 70 -25.90 24.12 16.91
C LYS A 70 -26.53 23.93 15.52
N LEU A 71 -25.80 23.26 14.63
CA LEU A 71 -26.28 22.95 13.28
C LEU A 71 -27.47 21.98 13.33
N ALA A 72 -27.38 20.93 14.13
CA ALA A 72 -28.46 19.98 14.34
C ALA A 72 -29.73 20.67 14.81
N LYS A 73 -29.62 21.56 15.81
CA LYS A 73 -30.75 22.35 16.28
C LYS A 73 -31.36 23.18 15.15
N ALA A 74 -30.55 23.91 14.39
CA ALA A 74 -31.03 24.73 13.28
C ALA A 74 -31.73 23.90 12.18
N LEU A 75 -31.22 22.69 11.88
CA LEU A 75 -31.81 21.78 10.91
C LEU A 75 -33.15 21.19 11.41
N VAL A 76 -33.24 20.83 12.70
CA VAL A 76 -34.48 20.38 13.35
C VAL A 76 -35.52 21.49 13.38
N ASP A 77 -35.13 22.73 13.70
CA ASP A 77 -36.03 23.89 13.74
C ASP A 77 -36.63 24.19 12.34
N ARG A 78 -35.93 23.82 11.26
CA ARG A 78 -36.47 23.84 9.87
C ARG A 78 -37.34 22.62 9.51
N GLY A 79 -37.51 21.69 10.45
CA GLY A 79 -38.35 20.51 10.34
C GLY A 79 -37.72 19.35 9.56
N TYR A 80 -36.39 19.29 9.45
CA TYR A 80 -35.70 18.12 8.90
C TYR A 80 -35.45 17.09 9.99
N ARG A 81 -35.43 15.81 9.59
CA ARG A 81 -35.01 14.72 10.46
C ARG A 81 -33.48 14.74 10.56
N VAL A 82 -32.98 14.91 11.78
CA VAL A 82 -31.55 14.91 12.07
C VAL A 82 -31.20 13.74 12.99
N ARG A 83 -30.19 12.95 12.62
CA ARG A 83 -29.61 11.90 13.46
C ARG A 83 -28.27 12.36 14.02
N VAL A 84 -28.09 12.21 15.33
CA VAL A 84 -26.82 12.49 16.00
C VAL A 84 -26.07 11.17 16.18
N TYR A 85 -24.88 11.05 15.59
CA TYR A 85 -23.99 9.93 15.83
C TYR A 85 -23.35 10.09 17.21
N CYS A 86 -23.73 9.19 18.13
CA CYS A 86 -23.32 9.22 19.53
C CYS A 86 -22.40 8.02 19.85
N PRO A 87 -21.07 8.20 19.84
CA PRO A 87 -20.15 7.15 20.30
C PRO A 87 -20.30 6.97 21.82
N TYR A 88 -20.36 5.72 22.27
CA TYR A 88 -20.36 5.36 23.70
C TYR A 88 -19.47 4.14 23.92
N GLY A 89 -18.91 4.00 25.11
CA GLY A 89 -18.06 2.87 25.47
C GLY A 89 -16.97 3.23 26.48
N GLU A 90 -15.99 2.34 26.59
CA GLU A 90 -14.85 2.47 27.49
C GLU A 90 -13.95 3.67 27.16
N LEU A 91 -13.29 4.20 28.19
CA LEU A 91 -12.46 5.40 28.08
C LEU A 91 -11.30 5.21 27.09
N ILE A 92 -10.61 4.08 27.12
CA ILE A 92 -9.37 3.88 26.33
C ILE A 92 -9.67 3.93 24.81
N PRO A 93 -10.61 3.15 24.24
CA PRO A 93 -11.04 3.34 22.85
C PRO A 93 -11.63 4.73 22.59
N GLY A 94 -12.34 5.29 23.58
CA GLY A 94 -12.88 6.65 23.53
C GLY A 94 -11.81 7.72 23.33
N MET A 95 -10.63 7.58 23.93
CA MET A 95 -9.51 8.50 23.75
C MET A 95 -8.94 8.43 22.33
N SER A 96 -8.83 7.25 21.72
CA SER A 96 -8.43 7.12 20.32
C SER A 96 -9.44 7.78 19.38
N TYR A 97 -10.73 7.63 19.67
CA TYR A 97 -11.79 8.33 18.94
C TYR A 97 -11.68 9.85 19.10
N LEU A 98 -11.48 10.34 20.32
CA LEU A 98 -11.32 11.77 20.62
C LEU A 98 -10.12 12.36 19.86
N ILE A 99 -8.96 11.71 19.87
CA ILE A 99 -7.77 12.17 19.15
C ILE A 99 -8.06 12.30 17.66
N ARG A 100 -8.71 11.29 17.05
CA ARG A 100 -9.12 11.35 15.65
C ARG A 100 -10.04 12.53 15.37
N ARG A 101 -10.99 12.82 16.27
CA ARG A 101 -11.91 13.96 16.13
C ARG A 101 -11.21 15.30 16.28
N LEU A 102 -10.27 15.42 17.21
CA LEU A 102 -9.46 16.63 17.34
C LEU A 102 -8.68 16.88 16.05
N LEU A 103 -7.97 15.87 15.53
CA LEU A 103 -7.20 16.00 14.27
C LEU A 103 -8.07 16.39 13.08
N GLU A 104 -9.27 15.81 12.96
CA GLU A 104 -10.22 16.14 11.90
C GLU A 104 -10.71 17.59 11.99
N ASN A 105 -10.97 18.09 13.20
CA ASN A 105 -11.53 19.42 13.41
C ASN A 105 -10.49 20.54 13.44
N THR A 106 -9.25 20.26 13.84
CA THR A 106 -8.18 21.26 13.94
C THR A 106 -7.35 21.37 12.66
N ALA A 107 -7.57 20.49 11.68
CA ALA A 107 -6.98 20.63 10.35
C ALA A 107 -7.32 22.01 9.76
N ASN A 108 -6.35 22.70 9.15
CA ASN A 108 -6.56 24.02 8.54
C ASN A 108 -7.64 24.04 7.44
N SER A 109 -7.95 22.87 6.88
CA SER A 109 -9.01 22.65 5.90
C SER A 109 -10.38 22.29 6.52
N SER A 110 -10.49 22.26 7.85
CA SER A 110 -11.74 21.98 8.55
C SER A 110 -12.67 23.18 8.53
N PHE A 111 -13.92 22.96 8.08
CA PHE A 111 -14.97 23.98 8.06
C PHE A 111 -15.28 24.53 9.45
N LEU A 112 -15.19 23.72 10.51
CA LEU A 112 -15.43 24.19 11.88
C LEU A 112 -14.38 25.20 12.33
N LYS A 113 -13.12 25.01 11.92
CA LYS A 113 -12.04 25.98 12.16
C LYS A 113 -12.22 27.23 11.30
N GLN A 114 -12.59 27.07 10.04
CA GLN A 114 -12.81 28.20 9.12
C GLN A 114 -14.01 29.08 9.50
N ASN A 115 -15.00 28.58 10.25
CA ASN A 115 -16.07 29.41 10.83
C ASN A 115 -15.64 30.15 12.10
N LEU A 116 -14.59 29.66 12.78
CA LEU A 116 -14.04 30.31 13.98
C LEU A 116 -13.02 31.39 13.61
N GLU A 117 -12.43 31.28 12.42
CA GLU A 117 -11.67 32.34 11.76
C GLU A 117 -12.69 33.24 11.04
N ASP A 118 -12.61 34.57 11.16
CA ASP A 118 -13.57 35.55 10.60
C ASP A 118 -13.58 35.59 9.05
N ARG A 119 -13.86 34.45 8.41
CA ARG A 119 -13.99 34.33 6.95
C ARG A 119 -15.36 34.85 6.48
N PRO A 120 -15.42 35.51 5.31
CA PRO A 120 -16.69 35.94 4.74
C PRO A 120 -17.65 34.77 4.54
N ILE A 121 -18.94 34.98 4.80
CA ILE A 121 -19.98 33.96 4.64
C ILE A 121 -20.07 33.50 3.18
N GLU A 122 -19.86 34.42 2.24
CA GLU A 122 -19.84 34.16 0.80
C GLU A 122 -18.76 33.15 0.41
N GLU A 123 -17.59 33.22 1.08
CA GLU A 123 -16.49 32.27 0.86
C GLU A 123 -16.85 30.89 1.43
N LEU A 124 -17.44 30.85 2.63
CA LEU A 124 -17.85 29.61 3.29
C LEU A 124 -18.99 28.87 2.56
N LEU A 125 -19.81 29.61 1.81
CA LEU A 125 -20.95 29.08 1.04
C LEU A 125 -20.68 28.93 -0.46
N ALA A 126 -19.47 29.27 -0.91
CA ALA A 126 -19.09 29.14 -2.31
C ALA A 126 -19.19 27.68 -2.79
N PRO A 127 -19.63 27.43 -4.05
CA PRO A 127 -19.60 26.08 -4.62
C PRO A 127 -18.17 25.53 -4.65
N PRO A 128 -17.95 24.28 -4.20
CA PRO A 128 -16.64 23.66 -4.27
C PRO A 128 -16.24 23.38 -5.73
N VAL A 129 -14.96 23.53 -6.03
CA VAL A 129 -14.41 23.29 -7.38
C VAL A 129 -13.63 21.98 -7.37
N MET A 130 -13.89 21.13 -8.37
CA MET A 130 -13.05 19.95 -8.62
C MET A 130 -11.68 20.42 -9.08
N GLU A 131 -10.65 20.21 -8.26
CA GLU A 131 -9.29 20.49 -8.69
C GLU A 131 -8.91 19.45 -9.75
N THR A 132 -8.78 19.88 -11.00
CA THR A 132 -8.18 19.07 -12.07
C THR A 132 -6.67 19.09 -11.88
N GLY A 133 -6.19 18.50 -10.79
CA GLY A 133 -4.78 18.23 -10.62
C GLY A 133 -4.39 17.15 -11.61
N GLU A 134 -3.65 17.51 -12.66
CA GLU A 134 -2.79 16.53 -13.32
C GLU A 134 -1.99 15.84 -12.23
N SER A 135 -2.12 14.52 -12.11
CA SER A 135 -1.20 13.74 -11.29
C SER A 135 0.18 14.13 -11.76
N LYS A 136 0.91 14.95 -10.99
CA LYS A 136 2.29 15.30 -11.29
C LYS A 136 3.07 14.00 -11.21
N ILE A 137 3.11 13.25 -12.31
CA ILE A 137 4.09 12.21 -12.54
C ILE A 137 5.39 13.01 -12.49
N LYS A 138 6.03 13.03 -11.32
CA LYS A 138 7.35 13.63 -11.19
C LYS A 138 8.20 12.83 -12.16
N ASN A 139 8.73 13.49 -13.19
CA ASN A 139 9.78 12.88 -13.99
C ASN A 139 10.92 12.58 -13.01
N HIS A 140 11.07 11.31 -12.69
CA HIS A 140 11.99 10.86 -11.67
C HIS A 140 13.40 10.82 -12.28
N SER A 141 14.18 11.87 -12.03
CA SER A 141 15.64 11.88 -12.28
C SER A 141 16.44 11.23 -11.15
N GLU A 142 15.77 10.80 -10.08
CA GLU A 142 16.35 10.25 -8.86
C GLU A 142 15.89 8.79 -8.64
N PHE A 143 16.53 8.08 -7.71
CA PHE A 143 16.12 6.72 -7.34
C PHE A 143 14.74 6.72 -6.68
N HIS A 144 13.88 5.78 -7.09
CA HIS A 144 12.59 5.51 -6.43
C HIS A 144 12.42 4.02 -6.17
N ASN A 145 11.86 3.71 -5.00
CA ASN A 145 11.48 2.35 -4.67
C ASN A 145 10.43 1.82 -5.66
N ALA A 146 10.53 0.54 -6.01
CA ALA A 146 9.46 -0.14 -6.72
C ALA A 146 8.20 -0.16 -5.84
N ALA A 147 7.04 0.13 -6.43
CA ALA A 147 5.78 0.12 -5.71
C ALA A 147 5.41 -1.31 -5.31
N ASP A 148 4.93 -1.48 -4.07
CA ASP A 148 4.34 -2.73 -3.62
C ASP A 148 3.11 -3.10 -4.46
N THR A 149 2.83 -4.39 -4.52
CA THR A 149 1.68 -4.92 -5.25
C THR A 149 0.40 -4.74 -4.45
N ASP A 150 -0.60 -4.05 -5.03
CA ASP A 150 -1.91 -3.86 -4.41
C ASP A 150 -2.87 -5.02 -4.71
N TYR A 151 -2.99 -5.95 -3.76
CA TYR A 151 -3.90 -7.10 -3.87
C TYR A 151 -5.38 -6.77 -3.63
N ALA A 152 -5.74 -5.52 -3.32
CA ALA A 152 -7.12 -5.07 -3.38
C ALA A 152 -7.64 -5.04 -4.82
N VAL A 153 -6.74 -4.91 -5.82
CA VAL A 153 -7.09 -4.98 -7.24
C VAL A 153 -7.26 -6.44 -7.67
N LEU A 154 -8.48 -6.78 -8.10
CA LEU A 154 -8.85 -8.14 -8.49
C LEU A 154 -7.95 -8.71 -9.59
N GLU A 155 -7.72 -7.95 -10.64
CA GLU A 155 -6.87 -8.34 -11.78
C GLU A 155 -5.43 -8.70 -11.36
N ILE A 156 -4.88 -7.98 -10.38
CA ILE A 156 -3.52 -8.21 -9.86
C ILE A 156 -3.49 -9.51 -9.05
N ARG A 157 -4.49 -9.73 -8.18
CA ARG A 157 -4.62 -10.95 -7.41
C ARG A 157 -4.78 -12.18 -8.31
N ASP A 158 -5.62 -12.09 -9.32
CA ASP A 158 -5.87 -13.19 -10.26
C ASP A 158 -4.61 -13.53 -11.06
N ARG A 159 -3.83 -12.52 -11.47
CA ARG A 159 -2.54 -12.71 -12.12
C ARG A 159 -1.54 -13.44 -11.20
N ALA A 160 -1.47 -13.06 -9.92
CA ALA A 160 -0.58 -13.73 -8.97
C ALA A 160 -0.98 -15.19 -8.75
N LEU A 161 -2.28 -15.48 -8.64
CA LEU A 161 -2.79 -16.85 -8.55
C LEU A 161 -2.49 -17.70 -9.80
N ALA A 162 -2.65 -17.10 -10.98
CA ALA A 162 -2.27 -17.75 -12.24
C ALA A 162 -0.76 -18.02 -12.30
N ALA A 163 0.07 -17.10 -11.82
CA ALA A 163 1.53 -17.28 -11.77
C ALA A 163 1.92 -18.45 -10.85
N PHE A 164 1.28 -18.62 -9.69
CA PHE A 164 1.51 -19.78 -8.82
C PHE A 164 1.21 -21.10 -9.52
N THR A 165 0.13 -21.16 -10.31
CA THR A 165 -0.22 -22.36 -11.08
C THR A 165 0.85 -22.66 -12.12
N THR A 166 1.23 -21.65 -12.93
CA THR A 166 2.29 -21.78 -13.93
C THR A 166 3.63 -22.21 -13.35
N VAL A 167 4.00 -21.71 -12.16
CA VAL A 167 5.26 -22.12 -11.49
C VAL A 167 5.16 -23.54 -10.96
N ARG A 168 4.02 -23.92 -10.37
CA ARG A 168 3.79 -25.30 -9.90
C ARG A 168 3.92 -26.33 -11.02
N ASP A 169 3.42 -26.02 -12.22
CA ASP A 169 3.55 -26.87 -13.40
C ASP A 169 5.01 -27.06 -13.87
N GLN A 170 5.92 -26.23 -13.38
CA GLN A 170 7.34 -26.26 -13.73
C GLN A 170 8.24 -26.87 -12.66
N LEU A 171 7.67 -27.34 -11.54
CA LEU A 171 8.44 -27.94 -10.44
C LEU A 171 9.03 -29.31 -10.83
N GLY A 172 9.99 -29.78 -10.03
CA GLY A 172 10.65 -31.07 -10.22
C GLY A 172 11.74 -31.08 -11.29
N LYS A 173 12.03 -29.94 -11.93
CA LYS A 173 13.16 -29.78 -12.86
C LYS A 173 14.49 -30.08 -12.19
N THR A 174 15.44 -30.54 -12.98
CA THR A 174 16.83 -30.71 -12.54
C THR A 174 17.66 -29.50 -12.96
N TYR A 175 18.26 -28.85 -11.97
CA TYR A 175 19.13 -27.69 -12.11
C TYR A 175 20.57 -28.16 -11.96
N ARG A 176 21.28 -28.18 -13.09
CA ARG A 176 22.68 -28.57 -13.17
C ARG A 176 23.58 -27.32 -13.08
N PRO A 177 24.79 -27.45 -12.51
CA PRO A 177 25.77 -26.37 -12.52
C PRO A 177 26.08 -25.90 -13.94
N LEU A 178 26.32 -24.60 -14.08
CA LEU A 178 26.77 -23.99 -15.32
C LEU A 178 28.26 -23.63 -15.17
N ILE A 179 29.12 -24.30 -15.94
CA ILE A 179 30.57 -24.10 -15.92
C ILE A 179 30.98 -23.65 -17.32
N ASN A 180 31.60 -22.48 -17.43
CA ASN A 180 32.03 -21.90 -18.70
C ASN A 180 30.90 -21.79 -19.77
N GLY A 181 29.65 -21.61 -19.31
CA GLY A 181 28.48 -21.50 -20.18
C GLY A 181 27.83 -22.83 -20.56
N GLU A 182 28.38 -23.96 -20.11
CA GLU A 182 27.83 -25.30 -20.38
C GLU A 182 27.23 -25.93 -19.12
N SER A 183 26.15 -26.69 -19.31
CA SER A 183 25.49 -27.40 -18.22
C SER A 183 26.20 -28.73 -17.96
N VAL A 184 26.81 -28.86 -16.77
CA VAL A 184 27.65 -30.01 -16.43
C VAL A 184 26.91 -30.99 -15.51
N ASN A 185 27.10 -32.28 -15.71
CA ASN A 185 26.53 -33.31 -14.83
C ASN A 185 27.28 -33.34 -13.48
N THR A 186 26.55 -33.65 -12.41
CA THR A 186 27.13 -33.86 -11.07
C THR A 186 26.91 -35.30 -10.64
N VAL A 187 27.81 -35.80 -9.78
CA VAL A 187 27.66 -37.13 -9.17
C VAL A 187 26.58 -37.10 -8.09
N GLU A 188 26.59 -36.06 -7.27
CA GLU A 188 25.62 -35.85 -6.20
C GLU A 188 24.56 -34.83 -6.60
N SER A 189 23.36 -34.98 -6.02
CA SER A 189 22.28 -34.01 -6.15
C SER A 189 21.42 -34.01 -4.88
N ILE A 190 20.77 -32.88 -4.61
CA ILE A 190 19.84 -32.71 -3.50
C ILE A 190 18.46 -32.33 -4.03
N GLU A 191 17.41 -32.85 -3.41
CA GLU A 191 16.05 -32.38 -3.65
C GLU A 191 15.79 -31.11 -2.83
N SER A 192 15.56 -30.00 -3.52
CA SER A 192 15.00 -28.80 -2.94
C SER A 192 13.49 -28.98 -2.82
N VAL A 193 12.97 -28.91 -1.60
CA VAL A 193 11.56 -29.19 -1.29
C VAL A 193 10.84 -27.92 -0.84
N ASN A 194 9.51 -27.89 -1.01
CA ASN A 194 8.70 -26.79 -0.52
C ASN A 194 8.73 -26.77 1.03
N PRO A 195 9.13 -25.66 1.68
CA PRO A 195 9.19 -25.58 3.14
C PRO A 195 7.81 -25.65 3.82
N SER A 196 6.73 -25.39 3.08
CA SER A 196 5.34 -25.53 3.57
C SER A 196 4.74 -26.92 3.32
N ASN A 197 5.40 -27.74 2.49
CA ASN A 197 5.00 -29.12 2.18
C ASN A 197 6.22 -29.92 1.71
N PHE A 198 6.92 -30.57 2.64
CA PHE A 198 8.18 -31.27 2.34
C PHE A 198 8.04 -32.45 1.37
N SER A 199 6.83 -32.91 1.06
CA SER A 199 6.59 -33.93 0.04
C SER A 199 6.56 -33.38 -1.39
N GLU A 200 6.47 -32.05 -1.57
CA GLU A 200 6.50 -31.40 -2.87
C GLU A 200 7.94 -30.99 -3.25
N VAL A 201 8.51 -31.70 -4.23
CA VAL A 201 9.85 -31.40 -4.75
C VAL A 201 9.78 -30.19 -5.68
N VAL A 202 10.43 -29.09 -5.28
CA VAL A 202 10.54 -27.87 -6.09
C VAL A 202 11.50 -28.10 -7.25
N GLY A 203 12.63 -28.77 -7.00
CA GLY A 203 13.60 -29.13 -8.02
C GLY A 203 14.74 -29.96 -7.47
N ARG A 204 15.53 -30.57 -8.36
CA ARG A 204 16.74 -31.32 -8.02
C ARG A 204 17.95 -30.49 -8.38
N VAL A 205 18.82 -30.19 -7.41
CA VAL A 205 19.99 -29.34 -7.62
C VAL A 205 21.23 -30.22 -7.62
N GLY A 206 22.01 -30.17 -8.71
CA GLY A 206 23.30 -30.85 -8.79
C GLY A 206 24.32 -30.19 -7.87
N LEU A 207 25.02 -30.99 -7.05
CA LEU A 207 26.08 -30.52 -6.16
C LEU A 207 27.42 -30.60 -6.89
N ILE A 208 28.11 -29.46 -7.01
CA ILE A 208 29.43 -29.42 -7.66
C ILE A 208 30.46 -30.21 -6.84
N SER A 209 31.34 -30.94 -7.51
CA SER A 209 32.54 -31.49 -6.87
C SER A 209 33.62 -30.42 -6.71
N VAL A 210 34.67 -30.71 -5.93
CA VAL A 210 35.81 -29.80 -5.76
C VAL A 210 36.52 -29.57 -7.11
N GLU A 211 36.67 -30.61 -7.91
CA GLU A 211 37.31 -30.53 -9.24
C GLU A 211 36.50 -29.65 -10.20
N GLN A 212 35.17 -29.77 -10.17
CA GLN A 212 34.27 -28.92 -10.95
C GLN A 212 34.30 -27.47 -10.47
N ALA A 213 34.44 -27.25 -9.16
CA ALA A 213 34.62 -25.92 -8.60
C ALA A 213 35.95 -25.30 -9.08
N ASP A 214 37.03 -26.08 -9.11
CA ASP A 214 38.33 -25.65 -9.63
C ASP A 214 38.27 -25.33 -11.14
N GLU A 215 37.53 -26.11 -11.93
CA GLU A 215 37.28 -25.83 -13.35
C GLU A 215 36.52 -24.52 -13.55
N ALA A 216 35.50 -24.26 -12.73
CA ALA A 216 34.72 -23.03 -12.81
C ALA A 216 35.52 -21.81 -12.35
N VAL A 217 36.14 -21.88 -11.17
CA VAL A 217 36.92 -20.80 -10.57
C VAL A 217 38.04 -21.38 -9.71
N PHE A 218 39.23 -21.51 -10.31
CA PHE A 218 40.41 -21.94 -9.58
C PHE A 218 40.90 -20.86 -8.60
N ILE A 219 40.90 -21.16 -7.30
CA ILE A 219 41.38 -20.27 -6.23
C ILE A 219 42.73 -20.72 -5.65
N GLY A 220 43.43 -21.65 -6.29
CA GLY A 220 44.73 -22.15 -5.84
C GLY A 220 44.70 -23.59 -5.36
N PRO A 221 45.87 -24.11 -4.92
CA PRO A 221 46.04 -25.53 -4.63
C PRO A 221 45.31 -25.98 -3.35
N SER A 222 45.25 -27.30 -3.12
CA SER A 222 44.53 -27.92 -2.01
C SER A 222 44.85 -27.38 -0.60
N PRO A 223 46.08 -26.95 -0.25
CA PRO A 223 46.34 -26.37 1.06
C PRO A 223 45.55 -25.07 1.29
N ALA A 224 44.64 -25.07 2.26
CA ALA A 224 43.72 -23.95 2.52
C ALA A 224 44.42 -22.60 2.73
N ALA A 225 45.60 -22.59 3.35
CA ALA A 225 46.42 -21.39 3.56
C ALA A 225 46.89 -20.72 2.25
N GLN A 226 46.86 -21.45 1.13
CA GLN A 226 47.26 -20.98 -0.19
C GLN A 226 46.06 -20.76 -1.12
N SER A 227 44.84 -21.07 -0.69
CA SER A 227 43.62 -20.99 -1.49
C SER A 227 42.49 -20.32 -0.72
N TYR A 228 41.62 -21.10 -0.08
CA TYR A 228 40.39 -20.63 0.56
C TYR A 228 40.61 -19.56 1.65
N LEU A 229 41.72 -19.63 2.39
CA LEU A 229 42.03 -18.67 3.45
C LEU A 229 42.70 -17.38 2.94
N VAL A 230 42.98 -17.29 1.64
CA VAL A 230 43.56 -16.10 1.00
C VAL A 230 42.44 -15.19 0.53
N ILE A 231 42.15 -14.14 1.31
CA ILE A 231 41.06 -13.18 1.07
C ILE A 231 41.06 -12.65 -0.36
N ASP A 232 42.23 -12.26 -0.89
CA ASP A 232 42.35 -11.67 -2.22
C ASP A 232 41.82 -12.59 -3.33
N LYS A 233 42.06 -13.90 -3.21
CA LYS A 233 41.60 -14.89 -4.20
C LYS A 233 40.09 -15.06 -4.19
N ILE A 234 39.47 -15.01 -3.01
CA ILE A 234 38.02 -15.07 -2.88
C ILE A 234 37.38 -13.79 -3.44
N VAL A 235 37.93 -12.62 -3.12
CA VAL A 235 37.42 -11.34 -3.65
C VAL A 235 37.57 -11.27 -5.18
N GLU A 236 38.67 -11.78 -5.73
CA GLU A 236 38.86 -11.89 -7.18
C GLU A 236 37.83 -12.82 -7.83
N ALA A 237 37.59 -14.00 -7.24
CA ALA A 237 36.58 -14.95 -7.69
C ALA A 237 35.17 -14.33 -7.72
N VAL A 238 34.81 -13.58 -6.67
CA VAL A 238 33.52 -12.87 -6.55
C VAL A 238 33.35 -11.83 -7.66
N ARG A 239 34.39 -11.02 -7.89
CA ARG A 239 34.38 -10.01 -8.96
C ARG A 239 34.30 -10.65 -10.34
N LYS A 240 35.06 -11.72 -10.59
CA LYS A 240 35.09 -12.43 -11.87
C LYS A 240 33.73 -13.07 -12.20
N THR A 241 33.06 -13.64 -11.20
CA THR A 241 31.76 -14.31 -11.39
C THR A 241 30.58 -13.35 -11.36
N GLY A 242 30.77 -12.11 -10.91
CA GLY A 242 29.68 -11.16 -10.67
C GLY A 242 28.77 -11.59 -9.52
N ALA A 243 29.26 -12.43 -8.61
CA ALA A 243 28.49 -12.89 -7.46
C ALA A 243 28.05 -11.70 -6.60
N GLN A 244 26.74 -11.63 -6.31
CA GLN A 244 26.15 -10.54 -5.52
C GLN A 244 26.15 -10.83 -4.01
N ALA A 245 26.49 -12.05 -3.62
CA ALA A 245 26.56 -12.48 -2.23
C ALA A 245 27.64 -13.57 -2.06
N VAL A 246 28.27 -13.60 -0.88
CA VAL A 246 29.27 -14.61 -0.52
C VAL A 246 28.88 -15.22 0.81
N HIS A 247 28.83 -16.56 0.86
CA HIS A 247 28.67 -17.29 2.11
C HIS A 247 30.04 -17.84 2.56
N PRO A 248 30.72 -17.23 3.56
CA PRO A 248 32.11 -17.54 3.93
C PRO A 248 32.30 -18.85 4.73
N GLY A 249 31.33 -19.77 4.66
CA GLY A 249 31.34 -21.03 5.42
C GLY A 249 31.37 -20.81 6.94
N PHE A 250 31.73 -21.85 7.69
CA PHE A 250 31.88 -21.78 9.15
C PHE A 250 33.36 -21.58 9.54
N GLY A 251 33.65 -20.54 10.33
CA GLY A 251 34.72 -20.52 11.35
C GLY A 251 36.08 -19.89 11.02
N PHE A 252 36.37 -19.49 9.77
CA PHE A 252 37.71 -18.91 9.47
C PHE A 252 37.68 -17.59 8.69
N LEU A 253 37.01 -17.55 7.53
CA LEU A 253 36.82 -16.29 6.80
C LEU A 253 35.66 -15.48 7.38
N SER A 254 34.62 -16.16 7.86
CA SER A 254 33.40 -15.56 8.42
C SER A 254 33.65 -14.69 9.66
N GLU A 255 34.75 -14.91 10.36
CA GLU A 255 35.13 -14.20 11.58
C GLU A 255 36.09 -13.02 11.32
N LYS A 256 36.56 -12.85 10.08
CA LYS A 256 37.50 -11.78 9.73
C LYS A 256 36.75 -10.55 9.23
N THR A 257 36.74 -9.49 10.04
CA THR A 257 36.16 -8.19 9.66
C THR A 257 36.74 -7.65 8.35
N GLU A 258 38.06 -7.80 8.15
CA GLU A 258 38.75 -7.39 6.92
C GLU A 258 38.14 -8.02 5.65
N PHE A 259 37.68 -9.27 5.73
CA PHE A 259 37.05 -9.93 4.59
C PHE A 259 35.71 -9.26 4.23
N ALA A 260 34.88 -8.95 5.24
CA ALA A 260 33.61 -8.28 5.03
C ALA A 260 33.79 -6.87 4.45
N GLU A 261 34.78 -6.11 4.93
CA GLU A 261 35.10 -4.77 4.43
C GLU A 261 35.51 -4.79 2.95
N ARG A 262 36.20 -5.84 2.49
CA ARG A 262 36.66 -6.01 1.11
C ARG A 262 35.55 -6.38 0.11
N LEU A 263 34.36 -6.75 0.60
CA LEU A 263 33.19 -7.11 -0.23
C LEU A 263 32.21 -5.95 -0.44
N LEU A 264 32.36 -4.85 0.29
CA LEU A 264 31.62 -3.60 0.12
C LEU A 264 32.20 -2.75 -1.02
#